data_AF-A0A0P7W9H1-F1
#
_entry.id   AF-A0A0P7W9H1-F1
#
_cell.length_a   1.000
_cell.length_b   1.000
_cell.length_c   1.000
_cell.angle_alpha   90.00
_cell.angle_beta   90.00
_cell.angle_gamma   90.00
#
_symmetry.space_group_name_H-M   'P 1'
#
loop_
_entity.id
_entity.type
_entity.pdbx_description
1 polymer ?
#
loop_
_entity_poly.entity_id
_entity_poly.type
_entity_poly.pdbx_seq_one_letter_code
_entity_poly.pdbx_strand_id
1 'polypeptide(L)'
;MTDLSRPHLKRAIVNRLDAVAREHRLGHQDAYANRYSMRSDDDAPVEMMFEKDPDTEPHLWVLAEQVASIPKGTIPAEFYSKDDLYNVPAKNGDMQYGRHSALEKMTWLGKADLVRFTLRSVADLDHIVSVLMQAQRRKQTET
;
A
#
# COMPACT_ATOMS: atom_id res chain seq x y z
N MET A 1 -4.67 -6.35 26.89
CA MET A 1 -5.02 -5.74 25.60
C MET A 1 -5.87 -6.74 24.86
N THR A 2 -7.13 -6.42 24.57
CA THR A 2 -8.02 -7.31 23.83
C THR A 2 -7.52 -7.37 22.39
N ASP A 3 -7.01 -8.51 21.94
CA ASP A 3 -6.69 -8.72 20.54
C ASP A 3 -7.97 -8.47 19.72
N LEU A 4 -7.95 -7.46 18.86
CA LEU A 4 -9.03 -7.29 17.90
C LEU A 4 -9.01 -8.50 16.97
N SER A 5 -10.16 -9.15 16.80
CA SER A 5 -10.29 -10.16 15.76
C SER A 5 -9.92 -9.56 14.41
N ARG A 6 -9.30 -10.34 13.51
CA ARG A 6 -8.84 -9.87 12.19
C ARG A 6 -9.92 -9.06 11.44
N PRO A 7 -11.20 -9.49 11.37
CA PRO A 7 -12.24 -8.71 10.72
C PRO A 7 -12.49 -7.34 11.39
N HIS A 8 -12.44 -7.27 12.72
CA HIS A 8 -12.60 -6.01 13.44
C HIS A 8 -11.40 -5.08 13.23
N LEU A 9 -10.17 -5.63 13.20
CA LEU A 9 -8.97 -4.87 12.86
C LEU A 9 -9.04 -4.32 11.44
N LYS A 10 -9.39 -5.15 10.44
CA LYS A 10 -9.55 -4.69 9.05
C LYS A 10 -10.56 -3.57 8.92
N ARG A 11 -11.72 -3.69 9.60
CA ARG A 11 -12.73 -2.63 9.63
C ARG A 11 -12.20 -1.34 10.27
N ALA A 12 -11.46 -1.45 11.37
CA ALA A 12 -10.86 -0.29 12.02
C ALA A 12 -9.81 0.40 11.14
N ILE A 13 -8.99 -0.38 10.41
CA ILE A 13 -8.01 0.12 9.44
C ILE A 13 -8.72 0.84 8.28
N VAL A 14 -9.77 0.25 7.70
CA VAL A 14 -10.55 0.88 6.62
C VAL A 14 -11.14 2.21 7.09
N ASN A 15 -11.84 2.22 8.23
CA ASN A 15 -12.40 3.45 8.79
C ASN A 15 -11.33 4.53 9.03
N ARG A 16 -10.12 4.13 9.43
CA ARG A 16 -9.02 5.07 9.64
C ARG A 16 -8.49 5.61 8.33
N LEU A 17 -8.31 4.77 7.31
CA LEU A 17 -7.90 5.17 5.97
C LEU A 17 -8.92 6.13 5.32
N ASP A 18 -10.22 5.83 5.43
CA ASP A 18 -11.31 6.68 4.96
C ASP A 18 -11.30 8.07 5.62
N ALA A 19 -10.81 8.16 6.87
CA ALA A 19 -10.73 9.42 7.60
C ALA A 19 -9.50 10.28 7.25
N VAL A 20 -8.40 9.67 6.78
CA VAL A 20 -7.11 10.37 6.57
C VAL A 20 -6.71 10.51 5.11
N ALA A 21 -7.29 9.71 4.22
CA ALA A 21 -6.98 9.69 2.81
C ALA A 21 -8.24 9.77 1.94
N ARG A 22 -8.07 10.12 0.68
CA ARG A 22 -9.16 10.11 -0.30
C ARG A 22 -9.18 8.79 -1.04
N GLU A 23 -10.36 8.34 -1.43
CA GLU A 23 -10.47 7.25 -2.40
C GLU A 23 -9.69 7.59 -3.68
N HIS A 24 -8.92 6.62 -4.18
CA HIS A 24 -8.16 6.78 -5.41
C HIS A 24 -9.11 6.88 -6.62
N ARG A 25 -8.72 7.59 -7.68
CA ARG A 25 -9.53 7.78 -8.91
C ARG A 25 -9.98 6.50 -9.64
N LEU A 26 -9.37 5.36 -9.32
CA LEU A 26 -9.74 4.04 -9.85
C LEU A 26 -10.86 3.37 -9.06
N GLY A 27 -11.31 4.02 -7.99
CA GLY A 27 -12.20 3.47 -6.99
C GLY A 27 -11.56 2.36 -6.15
N HIS A 28 -12.29 1.98 -5.11
CA HIS A 28 -12.12 0.73 -4.42
C HIS A 28 -12.52 -0.46 -5.31
N GLN A 29 -11.88 -1.60 -5.08
CA GLN A 29 -12.33 -2.87 -5.65
C GLN A 29 -13.32 -3.51 -4.69
N ASP A 30 -14.46 -3.99 -5.19
CA ASP A 30 -15.58 -4.43 -4.34
C ASP A 30 -15.17 -5.46 -3.28
N ALA A 31 -14.52 -6.55 -3.68
CA ALA A 31 -14.22 -7.66 -2.77
C ALA A 31 -12.84 -7.57 -2.09
N TYR A 32 -11.80 -7.17 -2.83
CA TYR A 32 -10.43 -7.56 -2.44
C TYR A 32 -9.57 -6.42 -1.88
N ALA A 33 -9.72 -5.21 -2.39
CA ALA A 33 -8.80 -4.13 -2.05
C ALA A 33 -9.46 -2.75 -2.06
N ASN A 34 -9.10 -1.90 -1.10
CA ASN A 34 -9.37 -0.47 -1.18
C ASN A 34 -8.12 0.25 -1.66
N ARG A 35 -8.31 1.31 -2.45
CA ARG A 35 -7.25 2.14 -2.99
C ARG A 35 -7.42 3.57 -2.50
N TYR A 36 -6.35 4.15 -2.00
CA TYR A 36 -6.35 5.49 -1.44
C TYR A 36 -5.25 6.35 -2.06
N SER A 37 -5.46 7.66 -1.98
CA SER A 37 -4.47 8.66 -2.33
C SER A 37 -4.52 9.83 -1.37
N MET A 38 -3.36 10.43 -1.12
CA MET A 38 -3.23 11.67 -0.35
C MET A 38 -2.02 12.48 -0.81
N ARG A 39 -1.82 13.63 -0.18
CA ARG A 39 -0.62 14.47 -0.34
C ARG A 39 0.12 14.51 0.98
N SER A 40 1.44 14.38 0.94
CA SER A 40 2.30 14.62 2.09
C SER A 40 2.33 16.11 2.45
N ASP A 41 2.95 16.45 3.58
CA ASP A 41 3.17 17.85 3.99
C ASP A 41 4.04 18.62 2.99
N ASP A 42 4.91 17.92 2.26
CA ASP A 42 5.75 18.45 1.19
C ASP A 42 5.13 18.29 -0.23
N ASP A 43 3.81 18.11 -0.32
CA ASP A 43 3.04 17.96 -1.58
C ASP A 43 3.43 16.74 -2.45
N ALA A 44 4.13 15.76 -1.88
CA ALA A 44 4.42 14.51 -2.58
C ALA A 44 3.12 13.71 -2.78
N PRO A 45 2.88 13.13 -3.98
CA PRO A 45 1.79 12.20 -4.16
C PRO A 45 2.04 10.93 -3.36
N VAL A 46 1.06 10.50 -2.58
CA VAL A 46 1.07 9.22 -1.85
C VAL A 46 -0.08 8.38 -2.36
N GLU A 47 0.22 7.14 -2.74
CA GLU A 47 -0.77 6.11 -3.06
C GLU A 47 -0.65 4.97 -2.06
N MET A 48 -1.79 4.41 -1.67
CA MET A 48 -1.87 3.26 -0.76
C MET A 48 -2.90 2.27 -1.31
N MET A 49 -2.63 0.97 -1.12
CA MET A 49 -3.63 -0.08 -1.34
C MET A 49 -3.72 -0.96 -0.09
N PHE A 50 -4.95 -1.20 0.37
CA PHE A 50 -5.23 -2.06 1.51
C PHE A 50 -6.01 -3.31 1.09
N GLU A 51 -5.52 -4.50 1.44
CA GLU A 51 -6.21 -5.77 1.21
C GLU A 51 -7.30 -6.00 2.27
N LYS A 52 -8.57 -5.81 1.87
CA LYS A 52 -9.73 -5.91 2.76
C LYS A 52 -10.40 -7.30 2.79
N ASP A 53 -9.96 -8.21 1.92
CA ASP A 53 -10.47 -9.58 1.85
C ASP A 53 -10.40 -10.24 3.25
N PRO A 54 -11.51 -10.79 3.81
CA PRO A 54 -11.50 -11.43 5.12
C PRO A 54 -10.46 -12.56 5.31
N ASP A 55 -10.11 -13.25 4.22
CA ASP A 55 -9.24 -14.43 4.23
C ASP A 55 -7.75 -14.09 4.15
N THR A 56 -7.40 -12.84 3.82
CA THR A 56 -6.01 -12.36 3.81
C THR A 56 -5.64 -11.66 5.11
N GLU A 57 -4.35 -11.56 5.40
CA GLU A 57 -3.90 -10.66 6.45
C GLU A 57 -4.16 -9.18 6.08
N PRO A 58 -4.22 -8.25 7.04
CA PRO A 58 -4.42 -6.82 6.80
C PRO A 58 -3.17 -6.19 6.16
N HIS A 59 -2.96 -6.45 4.87
CA HIS A 59 -1.82 -5.93 4.14
C HIS A 59 -2.04 -4.50 3.66
N LEU A 60 -1.05 -3.65 3.88
CA LEU A 60 -0.96 -2.32 3.32
C LEU A 60 0.24 -2.22 2.38
N TRP A 61 -0.02 -1.78 1.16
CA TRP A 61 0.97 -1.59 0.11
C TRP A 61 1.25 -0.10 -0.11
N VAL A 62 2.53 0.24 -0.17
CA VAL A 62 3.03 1.61 -0.33
C VAL A 62 4.30 1.64 -1.16
N LEU A 63 4.70 2.82 -1.65
CA LEU A 63 5.99 3.02 -2.32
C LEU A 63 7.15 2.81 -1.34
N ALA A 64 8.12 1.97 -1.70
CA ALA A 64 9.24 1.63 -0.82
C ALA A 64 10.06 2.84 -0.39
N GLU A 65 10.33 3.77 -1.32
CA GLU A 65 11.11 4.97 -1.04
C GLU A 65 10.47 5.89 0.00
N GLN A 66 9.13 5.94 0.06
CA GLN A 66 8.41 6.88 0.93
C GLN A 66 8.37 6.39 2.38
N VAL A 67 8.75 5.13 2.61
CA VAL A 67 8.79 4.49 3.93
C VAL A 67 10.17 3.96 4.28
N ALA A 68 11.22 4.35 3.52
CA ALA A 68 12.59 3.89 3.74
C ALA A 68 13.16 4.28 5.11
N SER A 69 12.58 5.30 5.77
CA SER A 69 12.96 5.71 7.13
C SER A 69 12.39 4.81 8.22
N ILE A 70 11.43 3.92 7.92
CA ILE A 70 10.89 2.96 8.89
C ILE A 70 11.94 1.87 9.14
N PRO A 71 12.47 1.72 10.37
CA PRO A 71 13.48 0.70 10.65
C PRO A 71 12.93 -0.71 10.46
N LYS A 72 13.75 -1.59 9.85
CA LYS A 72 13.39 -3.00 9.65
C LYS A 72 13.00 -3.66 10.96
N GLY A 73 11.88 -4.39 10.96
CA GLY A 73 11.37 -5.10 12.14
C GLY A 73 10.44 -4.29 13.03
N THR A 74 10.28 -2.97 12.79
CA THR A 74 9.30 -2.14 13.52
C THR A 74 7.87 -2.62 13.29
N ILE A 75 7.54 -2.84 12.02
CA ILE A 75 6.28 -3.44 11.56
C ILE A 75 6.68 -4.59 10.63
N PRO A 76 6.02 -5.77 10.70
CA PRO A 76 6.27 -6.84 9.75
C PRO A 76 6.07 -6.33 8.33
N ALA A 77 7.10 -6.46 7.50
CA ALA A 77 7.14 -5.88 6.18
C ALA A 77 7.94 -6.76 5.22
N GLU A 78 7.54 -6.76 3.96
CA GLU A 78 8.21 -7.45 2.87
C GLU A 78 8.41 -6.48 1.70
N PHE A 79 9.61 -6.50 1.14
CA PHE A 79 9.97 -5.69 -0.01
C PHE A 79 9.65 -6.45 -1.30
N TYR A 80 9.07 -5.73 -2.27
CA TYR A 80 8.78 -6.25 -3.60
C TYR A 80 9.42 -5.31 -4.61
N SER A 81 10.40 -5.81 -5.37
CA SER A 81 10.93 -5.03 -6.49
C SER A 81 9.88 -4.90 -7.58
N LYS A 82 9.97 -3.83 -8.37
CA LYS A 82 9.13 -3.66 -9.57
C LYS A 82 9.23 -4.89 -10.48
N ASP A 83 10.43 -5.44 -10.66
CA ASP A 83 10.66 -6.57 -11.57
C ASP A 83 10.00 -7.85 -11.06
N ASP A 84 10.01 -8.08 -9.74
CA ASP A 84 9.34 -9.24 -9.13
C ASP A 84 7.82 -9.18 -9.29
N LEU A 85 7.24 -7.97 -9.30
CA LEU A 85 5.80 -7.78 -9.48
C LEU A 85 5.32 -8.14 -10.90
N TYR A 86 6.21 -8.08 -11.90
CA TYR A 86 5.98 -8.43 -13.30
C TYR A 86 6.69 -9.74 -13.71
N ASN A 87 6.73 -10.75 -12.82
CA ASN A 87 7.46 -11.99 -13.10
C ASN A 87 6.59 -13.21 -13.45
N VAL A 88 5.26 -13.08 -13.49
CA VAL A 88 4.38 -14.24 -13.71
C VAL A 88 4.14 -14.47 -15.21
N PRO A 89 4.38 -15.68 -15.76
CA PRO A 89 4.09 -15.96 -17.16
C PRO A 89 2.58 -15.99 -17.45
N ALA A 90 2.13 -15.26 -18.47
CA ALA A 90 0.78 -15.31 -19.01
C ALA A 90 0.63 -16.44 -20.03
N LYS A 91 -0.62 -16.80 -20.37
CA LYS A 91 -0.93 -17.89 -21.32
C LYS A 91 -0.39 -17.66 -22.74
N ASN A 92 -0.13 -16.40 -23.11
CA ASN A 92 0.39 -16.01 -24.43
C ASN A 92 1.92 -15.89 -24.47
N GLY A 93 2.62 -16.15 -23.35
CA GLY A 93 4.07 -16.02 -23.24
C GLY A 93 4.57 -14.65 -22.77
N ASP A 94 3.68 -13.66 -22.60
CA ASP A 94 4.03 -12.36 -22.01
C ASP A 94 4.16 -12.48 -20.48
N MET A 95 4.89 -11.56 -19.87
CA MET A 95 4.95 -11.45 -18.41
C MET A 95 3.78 -10.60 -17.91
N GLN A 96 3.05 -11.09 -16.92
CA GLN A 96 1.93 -10.41 -16.29
C GLN A 96 2.22 -10.06 -14.84
N TYR A 97 1.48 -9.07 -14.35
CA TYR A 97 1.41 -8.78 -12.94
C TYR A 97 0.93 -10.02 -12.17
N GLY A 98 1.57 -10.31 -11.04
CA GLY A 98 1.20 -11.46 -10.20
C GLY A 98 -0.20 -11.36 -9.57
N ARG A 99 -0.41 -12.03 -8.44
CA ARG A 99 -1.73 -12.07 -7.73
C ARG A 99 -2.27 -10.70 -7.28
N HIS A 100 -1.54 -9.61 -7.47
CA HIS A 100 -1.86 -8.27 -6.99
C HIS A 100 -2.23 -7.30 -8.12
N SER A 101 -2.91 -7.76 -9.18
CA SER A 101 -3.33 -6.93 -10.34
C SER A 101 -4.12 -5.65 -9.98
N ALA A 102 -4.63 -5.56 -8.75
CA ALA A 102 -5.20 -4.34 -8.21
C ALA A 102 -4.19 -3.17 -8.14
N LEU A 103 -2.90 -3.46 -7.94
CA LEU A 103 -1.79 -2.49 -7.93
C LEU A 103 -1.39 -2.05 -9.35
N GLU A 104 -1.42 -2.95 -10.32
CA GLU A 104 -0.97 -2.73 -11.70
C GLU A 104 -1.57 -1.46 -12.33
N LYS A 105 -2.84 -1.19 -12.03
CA LYS A 105 -3.58 -0.05 -12.60
C LYS A 105 -3.27 1.28 -11.92
N MET A 106 -2.68 1.27 -10.72
CA MET A 106 -2.41 2.47 -9.93
C MET A 106 -1.26 3.29 -10.55
N THR A 107 -1.31 4.61 -10.37
CA THR A 107 -0.44 5.53 -11.12
C THR A 107 1.02 5.34 -10.74
N TRP A 108 1.28 5.16 -9.44
CA TRP A 108 2.61 5.06 -8.86
C TRP A 108 2.89 3.64 -8.37
N LEU A 109 1.98 3.03 -7.62
CA LEU A 109 2.22 1.69 -7.05
C LEU A 109 2.38 0.60 -8.12
N GLY A 110 1.75 0.75 -9.29
CA GLY A 110 1.84 -0.24 -10.36
C GLY A 110 3.20 -0.30 -11.07
N LYS A 111 4.11 0.65 -10.82
CA LYS A 111 5.31 0.88 -11.65
C LYS A 111 6.60 1.09 -10.85
N ALA A 112 6.59 0.84 -9.54
CA ALA A 112 7.68 1.16 -8.64
C ALA A 112 7.94 0.00 -7.67
N ASP A 113 9.07 0.08 -6.96
CA ASP A 113 9.36 -0.81 -5.84
C ASP A 113 8.41 -0.53 -4.69
N LEU A 114 7.94 -1.61 -4.06
CA LEU A 114 6.90 -1.56 -3.04
C LEU A 114 7.37 -2.16 -1.73
N VAL A 115 6.71 -1.73 -0.66
CA VAL A 115 6.71 -2.44 0.62
C VAL A 115 5.29 -2.85 0.95
N ARG A 116 5.13 -4.12 1.32
CA ARG A 116 3.90 -4.67 1.89
C ARG A 116 4.08 -4.80 3.39
N PHE A 117 3.33 -4.03 4.16
CA PHE A 117 3.24 -4.17 5.61
C PHE A 117 2.11 -5.12 6.00
N THR A 118 2.32 -5.94 7.02
CA THR A 118 1.26 -6.71 7.70
C THR A 118 0.89 -5.97 8.99
N LEU A 119 -0.26 -5.27 8.97
CA LEU A 119 -0.68 -4.42 10.08
C LEU A 119 -1.22 -5.25 11.25
N ARG A 120 -0.65 -5.10 12.45
CA ARG A 120 -1.14 -5.79 13.65
C ARG A 120 -2.09 -4.93 14.46
N SER A 121 -2.15 -3.64 14.16
CA SER A 121 -2.97 -2.66 14.88
C SER A 121 -3.26 -1.42 14.03
N VAL A 122 -4.20 -0.58 14.49
CA VAL A 122 -4.40 0.76 13.92
C VAL A 122 -3.17 1.66 14.18
N ALA A 123 -2.42 1.43 15.26
CA ALA A 123 -1.20 2.18 15.55
C ALA A 123 -0.06 1.89 14.54
N ASP A 124 0.02 0.66 14.02
CA ASP A 124 0.95 0.35 12.91
C ASP A 124 0.61 1.20 11.67
N LEU A 125 -0.68 1.33 11.35
CA LEU A 125 -1.15 2.20 10.26
C LEU A 125 -0.81 3.67 10.53
N ASP A 126 -1.12 4.18 11.73
CA ASP A 126 -0.87 5.58 12.08
C ASP A 126 0.61 5.94 11.98
N HIS A 127 1.51 5.02 12.37
CA HIS A 127 2.94 5.20 12.20
C HIS A 127 3.32 5.29 10.71
N ILE A 128 2.84 4.36 9.87
CA ILE A 128 3.13 4.39 8.43
C ILE A 128 2.60 5.68 7.79
N VAL A 129 1.36 6.08 8.10
CA VAL A 129 0.78 7.33 7.59
C VAL A 129 1.59 8.54 8.04
N SER A 130 2.03 8.58 9.30
CA SER A 130 2.89 9.67 9.79
C SER A 130 4.20 9.77 9.02
N VAL A 131 4.80 8.64 8.62
CA VAL A 131 6.02 8.64 7.80
C VAL A 131 5.72 9.08 6.36
N LEU A 132 4.62 8.60 5.77
CA LEU A 132 4.19 9.02 4.43
C LEU A 132 3.89 10.52 4.35
N MET A 133 3.39 11.14 5.44
CA MET A 133 3.19 12.59 5.51
C MET A 133 4.51 13.38 5.44
N GLN A 134 5.65 12.76 5.75
CA GLN A 134 6.98 13.36 5.61
C GLN A 134 7.65 13.05 4.26
N ALA A 135 6.95 12.38 3.33
CA ALA A 135 7.52 12.07 2.02
C ALA A 135 7.78 13.35 1.22
N GLN A 136 8.98 13.49 0.69
CA GLN A 136 9.34 14.64 -0.14
C GLN A 136 8.85 14.47 -1.57
N ARG A 137 8.44 15.57 -2.19
CA ARG A 137 8.11 15.56 -3.62
C ARG A 137 9.37 15.18 -4.39
N ARG A 138 9.30 14.08 -5.15
CA ARG A 138 10.36 13.74 -6.11
C ARG A 138 10.60 14.96 -6.99
N LYS A 139 11.82 15.51 -6.94
CA LYS A 139 12.31 16.39 -8.01
C LYS A 139 12.31 15.51 -9.25
N GLN A 140 11.51 15.86 -10.25
CA GLN A 140 11.57 15.19 -11.54
C GLN A 140 12.98 15.43 -12.08
N THR A 141 13.86 14.45 -11.97
CA THR A 141 15.06 14.42 -12.78
C THR A 141 14.59 14.06 -14.18
N GLU A 142 14.30 15.09 -14.98
CA GLU A 142 14.20 14.95 -16.43
C GLU A 142 15.50 14.29 -16.91
N THR A 143 15.38 13.16 -17.60
CA THR A 143 16.47 12.57 -18.38
C THR A 143 16.01 12.47 -19.81
#